data_AF-A0A2I0QVB4-F1
#
_entry.id   AF-A0A2I0QVB4-F1
#
_cell.length_a   1.000
_cell.length_b   1.000
_cell.length_c   1.000
_cell.angle_alpha   90.00
_cell.angle_beta   90.00
_cell.angle_gamma   90.00
#
_symmetry.space_group_name_H-M   'P 1'
#
loop_
_entity.id
_entity.type
_entity.pdbx_description
1 polymer ?
#
loop_
_entity_poly.entity_id
_entity_poly.type
_entity_poly.pdbx_seq_one_letter_code
_entity_poly.pdbx_strand_id
1 'polypeptide(L)' 'MKKQVTSYVLIRYHFPKHVKIKAKKDVPYEIRLAARLTLDELVFKLNKSQLEKQINQAIDDHDQHSFAELSKQYAKYV' A
#
# COMPACT_ATOMS: atom_id res chain seq x y z
N MET A 1 63.90 -10.37 26.71
CA MET A 1 62.92 -10.28 25.60
C MET A 1 61.85 -11.34 25.81
N LYS A 2 60.58 -10.97 26.00
CA LYS A 2 59.49 -11.93 26.19
C LYS A 2 59.11 -12.57 24.85
N LYS A 3 58.96 -13.89 24.85
CA LYS A 3 58.61 -14.69 23.66
C LYS A 3 57.17 -14.35 23.22
N GLN A 4 57.02 -13.85 22.00
CA GLN A 4 55.70 -13.60 21.42
C GLN A 4 55.20 -14.89 20.78
N VAL A 5 54.04 -15.39 21.23
CA VAL A 5 53.40 -16.58 20.66
C VAL A 5 52.10 -16.13 20.02
N THR A 6 52.02 -16.25 18.70
CA THR A 6 50.80 -15.98 17.93
C THR A 6 50.05 -17.29 17.75
N SER A 7 48.89 -17.44 18.39
CA SER A 7 47.98 -18.55 18.15
C SER A 7 46.86 -18.11 17.22
N TYR A 8 46.56 -18.94 16.22
CA TYR A 8 45.41 -18.76 15.34
C TYR A 8 44.33 -19.74 15.76
N VAL A 9 43.13 -19.22 16.02
CA VAL A 9 41.94 -20.03 16.31
C VAL A 9 41.04 -19.95 15.08
N LEU A 10 40.72 -21.09 14.50
CA LEU A 10 39.70 -21.20 13.46
C LEU A 10 38.31 -21.00 14.09
N ILE A 11 37.77 -19.79 13.99
CA ILE A 11 36.38 -19.52 14.36
C ILE A 11 35.51 -20.06 13.22
N ARG A 12 34.87 -21.22 13.43
CA ARG A 12 33.74 -21.60 12.60
C ARG A 12 32.63 -20.62 12.90
N TYR A 13 32.16 -19.88 11.90
CA TYR A 13 30.85 -19.21 11.96
C TYR A 13 29.78 -20.30 12.07
N HIS A 14 29.63 -20.87 13.26
CA HIS A 14 28.43 -21.59 13.64
C HIS A 14 27.33 -20.54 13.65
N PHE A 15 26.66 -20.37 12.51
CA PHE A 15 25.25 -20.00 12.54
C PHE A 15 24.62 -20.90 13.60
N PRO A 16 24.10 -20.36 14.72
CA PRO A 16 23.53 -21.20 15.74
C PRO A 16 22.42 -22.01 15.08
N LYS A 17 22.52 -23.33 15.21
CA LYS A 17 21.74 -24.36 14.50
C LYS A 17 20.22 -24.29 14.75
N HIS A 18 19.72 -23.24 15.39
CA HIS A 18 18.33 -23.01 15.76
C HIS A 18 17.95 -21.52 15.78
N VAL A 19 18.33 -20.71 14.78
CA VAL A 19 17.57 -19.48 14.55
C VAL A 19 16.23 -19.89 13.93
N LYS A 20 15.27 -20.25 14.78
CA LYS A 20 13.87 -20.37 14.36
C LYS A 20 13.47 -18.99 13.85
N ILE A 21 13.49 -18.80 12.52
CA ILE A 21 12.88 -17.66 11.88
C ILE A 21 11.39 -17.77 12.22
N LYS A 22 10.97 -17.11 13.29
CA LYS A 22 9.56 -16.97 13.61
C LYS A 22 9.01 -16.10 12.50
N ALA A 23 8.27 -16.70 11.56
CA ALA A 23 7.48 -15.93 10.63
C ALA A 23 6.60 -14.98 11.45
N LYS A 24 6.95 -13.69 11.47
CA LYS A 24 6.05 -12.67 11.98
C LYS A 24 4.84 -12.70 11.05
N LYS A 25 3.71 -13.17 11.57
CA LYS A 25 2.43 -13.18 10.83
C LYS A 25 1.98 -11.77 10.46
N ASP A 26 2.48 -10.76 11.16
CA ASP A 26 2.09 -9.38 10.96
C ASP A 26 2.94 -8.69 9.89
N VAL A 27 2.24 -8.21 8.87
CA VAL A 27 2.74 -7.24 7.91
C VAL A 27 3.22 -6.00 8.69
N PRO A 28 4.45 -5.49 8.44
CA PRO A 28 4.92 -4.24 9.01
C PRO A 28 3.87 -3.13 8.87
N TYR A 29 3.71 -2.32 9.91
CA TYR A 29 2.68 -1.29 9.95
C TYR A 29 2.78 -0.35 8.75
N GLU A 30 4.00 -0.03 8.33
CA GLU A 30 4.32 0.84 7.21
C GLU A 30 3.77 0.29 5.89
N ILE A 31 3.91 -1.02 5.67
CA ILE A 31 3.39 -1.69 4.46
C ILE A 31 1.87 -1.67 4.47
N ARG A 32 1.24 -1.93 5.62
CA ARG A 32 -0.22 -1.86 5.75
C ARG A 32 -0.75 -0.44 5.55
N LEU A 33 -0.06 0.55 6.09
CA LEU A 33 -0.42 1.96 5.93
C LEU A 33 -0.28 2.41 4.47
N ALA A 34 0.85 2.08 3.83
CA ALA A 34 1.08 2.37 2.43
C ALA A 34 0.00 1.75 1.54
N ALA A 35 -0.30 0.45 1.74
CA ALA A 35 -1.34 -0.24 0.99
C ALA A 35 -2.71 0.44 1.15
N ARG A 36 -3.06 0.85 2.38
CA ARG A 36 -4.32 1.55 2.64
C ARG A 36 -4.39 2.89 1.92
N LEU A 37 -3.36 3.74 2.04
CA LEU A 37 -3.32 5.04 1.38
C LEU A 37 -3.39 4.90 -0.15
N THR A 38 -2.67 3.93 -0.71
CA THR A 38 -2.72 3.68 -2.16
C THR A 38 -4.11 3.23 -2.61
N LEU A 39 -4.77 2.38 -1.83
CA LEU A 39 -6.10 1.89 -2.17
C LEU A 39 -7.15 3.01 -2.03
N ASP A 40 -7.04 3.82 -0.98
CA ASP A 40 -7.91 4.97 -0.76
C ASP A 40 -7.80 5.96 -1.95
N GLU A 41 -6.58 6.24 -2.43
CA GLU A 41 -6.37 7.11 -3.60
C GLU A 41 -6.93 6.50 -4.89
N LEU A 42 -6.72 5.19 -5.12
CA LEU A 42 -7.23 4.51 -6.31
C LEU A 42 -8.76 4.49 -6.33
N VAL A 43 -9.40 4.18 -5.20
CA VAL A 43 -10.86 4.17 -5.06
C VAL A 43 -11.42 5.58 -5.25
N PHE A 44 -10.78 6.60 -4.68
CA PHE A 44 -11.18 7.99 -4.88
C PHE A 44 -11.19 8.37 -6.37
N LYS A 45 -10.10 8.07 -7.09
CA LYS A 45 -9.99 8.36 -8.52
C LYS A 45 -10.99 7.56 -9.36
N LEU A 46 -11.19 6.29 -9.04
CA LEU A 46 -12.14 5.43 -9.74
C LEU A 46 -13.56 5.96 -9.60
N ASN A 47 -13.99 6.27 -8.37
CA ASN A 47 -15.34 6.78 -8.10
C ASN A 47 -15.57 8.11 -8.80
N LYS A 48 -14.59 9.01 -8.75
CA LYS A 48 -14.64 10.30 -9.46
C LYS A 48 -14.83 10.09 -10.97
N SER A 49 -14.01 9.24 -11.59
CA SER A 49 -14.09 8.96 -13.03
C SER A 49 -15.40 8.26 -13.41
N GLN A 50 -15.94 7.39 -12.56
CA GLN A 50 -17.22 6.74 -12.80
C GLN A 50 -18.38 7.74 -12.77
N LEU A 51 -18.39 8.67 -11.80
CA LEU A 51 -19.38 9.74 -11.74
C LEU A 51 -19.30 10.66 -12.96
N GLU A 52 -18.10 11.06 -13.38
CA GLU A 52 -17.93 11.86 -14.61
C GLU A 52 -18.50 11.15 -15.84
N LYS A 53 -18.24 9.85 -15.99
CA LYS A 53 -18.79 9.06 -17.10
C LYS A 53 -20.31 8.99 -17.06
N GLN A 54 -20.91 8.79 -15.89
CA GLN A 54 -22.37 8.75 -15.73
C GLN A 54 -23.01 10.11 -16.00
N ILE A 55 -22.37 11.20 -15.57
CA ILE A 55 -22.81 12.56 -15.87
C ILE A 55 -22.80 12.81 -17.38
N ASN A 56 -21.71 12.46 -18.06
CA ASN A 56 -21.62 12.62 -19.51
C ASN A 56 -22.67 11.79 -20.24
N GLN A 57 -22.89 10.55 -19.80
CA GLN A 57 -23.97 9.71 -20.36
C GLN A 57 -25.36 10.33 -20.14
N ALA A 58 -25.63 10.89 -18.95
CA ALA A 58 -26.90 11.57 -18.69
C ALA A 58 -27.09 12.84 -19.54
N ILE A 59 -26.00 13.53 -19.90
CA ILE A 59 -26.04 14.66 -20.85
C ILE A 59 -26.40 14.14 -22.24
N ASP A 60 -25.76 13.06 -22.70
CA ASP A 60 -26.00 12.45 -24.01
C ASP A 60 -27.45 11.93 -24.13
N ASP A 61 -27.99 11.37 -23.05
CA ASP A 61 -29.36 10.84 -22.98
C ASP A 61 -30.41 11.93 -22.67
N HIS A 62 -29.99 13.19 -22.51
CA HIS A 62 -30.83 14.33 -22.12
C HIS A 62 -31.63 14.13 -20.81
N ASP A 63 -31.13 13.29 -19.91
CA ASP A 63 -31.77 13.02 -18.60
C ASP A 63 -31.33 14.05 -17.56
N GLN A 64 -32.14 15.10 -17.43
CA GLN A 64 -31.91 16.19 -16.49
C GLN A 64 -31.98 15.76 -15.02
N HIS A 65 -32.78 14.75 -14.69
CA HIS A 65 -32.93 14.31 -13.30
C HIS A 65 -31.68 13.56 -12.84
N SER A 66 -31.22 12.60 -13.65
CA SER A 66 -29.98 11.86 -13.37
C SER A 66 -28.77 12.78 -13.36
N PHE A 67 -28.71 13.76 -14.27
CA PHE A 67 -27.64 14.76 -14.26
C PHE A 67 -27.57 15.56 -12.94
N ALA A 68 -28.71 16.04 -12.44
CA ALA A 68 -28.76 16.85 -11.22
C ALA A 68 -28.30 16.06 -9.98
N GLU A 69 -28.76 14.82 -9.83
CA GLU A 69 -28.38 13.94 -8.73
C GLU A 69 -26.90 13.55 -8.79
N LEU A 70 -26.40 13.17 -9.97
CA LEU A 70 -25.00 12.81 -10.15
C LEU A 70 -24.07 14.01 -9.94
N SER A 71 -24.47 15.20 -10.38
CA SER A 71 -23.70 16.44 -10.16
C SER A 71 -23.58 16.78 -8.67
N LYS A 72 -24.63 16.58 -7.89
CA LYS A 72 -24.61 16.77 -6.43
C LYS A 72 -23.68 15.77 -5.74
N GLN A 73 -23.59 14.55 -6.23
CA GLN A 73 -22.66 13.54 -5.71
C GLN A 73 -21.22 13.87 -6.10
N TYR A 74 -20.99 14.30 -7.34
CA TYR A 74 -19.68 14.69 -7.86
C TYR A 74 -19.11 15.92 -7.15
N ALA A 75 -19.96 16.86 -6.70
CA ALA A 75 -19.52 18.03 -5.92
C ALA A 75 -18.73 17.69 -4.65
N LYS A 76 -18.86 16.47 -4.11
CA LYS A 76 -18.07 16.01 -2.95
C LYS A 76 -16.62 15.67 -3.27
N TYR A 77 -16.27 15.59 -4.56
CA TYR A 77 -14.94 15.27 -5.07
C TYR A 77 -14.19 16.52 -5.58
N VAL A 78 -14.81 17.69 -5.47
CA VAL A 78 -14.28 19.01 -5.88
C VAL A 78 -13.82 19.78 -4.64
#